data_AF-A0AAN8K4M3-F1
#
_entry.id   AF-A0AAN8K4M3-F1
#
_cell.length_a   1.000
_cell.length_b   1.000
_cell.length_c   1.000
_cell.angle_alpha   90.00
_cell.angle_beta   90.00
_cell.angle_gamma   90.00
#
_symmetry.space_group_name_H-M   'P 1'
#
loop_
_entity.id
_entity.type
_entity.pdbx_description
1 polymer ?
#
loop_
_entity_poly.entity_id
_entity_poly.type
_entity_poly.pdbx_seq_one_letter_code
_entity_poly.pdbx_strand_id
1 'polypeptide(L)'
;MRQNFHTILETILRLQREGFINVGYRIMWKLLNVHCGVPASQRTVRLALQTLTPELVNARARRILHRRVYTNRGSNDLIHIDGYDKLKPYGIAIHGAIDGFSRKILWLKAGPSNNNPQYIARFYLNFVKETKRIPRCVRLDDGTENGIVRDLQTAFVLSQQDSTDMPPFLRGRSIGNQRIERFWGSLRQTVCEFWRNYFREMRSSGELDQLNPIDIQCIRLCFLPVIKYQLMVFQSTWNVHRIRAQRNYQVSGILSVLYHQPQVYGYEDRSLPLS
;
A
#
# COMPACT_ATOMS: atom_id res chain seq x y z
N MET A 1 -41.30 28.39 13.36
CA MET A 1 -40.23 27.36 13.24
C MET A 1 -40.51 26.27 12.19
N ARG A 2 -41.75 25.76 12.02
CA ARG A 2 -42.08 24.70 11.04
C ARG A 2 -41.95 25.11 9.56
N GLN A 3 -42.26 26.35 9.20
CA GLN A 3 -42.18 26.85 7.81
C GLN A 3 -40.76 26.78 7.21
N ASN A 4 -39.71 27.06 8.00
CA ASN A 4 -38.33 27.09 7.49
C ASN A 4 -37.80 25.69 7.11
N PHE A 5 -38.19 24.65 7.84
CA PHE A 5 -37.73 23.29 7.55
C PHE A 5 -38.29 22.74 6.24
N HIS A 6 -39.57 23.04 5.94
CA HIS A 6 -40.21 22.64 4.69
C HIS A 6 -39.50 23.24 3.47
N THR A 7 -39.23 24.55 3.51
CA THR A 7 -38.50 25.26 2.45
C THR A 7 -37.09 24.68 2.23
N ILE A 8 -36.40 24.27 3.30
CA ILE A 8 -35.11 23.59 3.20
C ILE A 8 -35.23 22.24 2.47
N LEU A 9 -36.24 21.43 2.80
CA LEU A 9 -36.47 20.13 2.15
C LEU A 9 -36.74 20.27 0.66
N GLU A 10 -37.64 21.19 0.29
CA GLU A 10 -37.97 21.47 -1.12
C GLU A 10 -36.76 21.97 -1.91
N THR A 11 -35.96 22.85 -1.31
CA THR A 11 -34.76 23.38 -1.96
C THR A 11 -33.71 22.29 -2.16
N ILE A 12 -33.54 21.38 -1.20
CA ILE A 12 -32.66 20.21 -1.34
C ILE A 12 -33.15 19.31 -2.47
N LEU A 13 -34.45 19.01 -2.54
CA LEU A 13 -35.02 18.18 -3.60
C LEU A 13 -34.83 18.81 -4.99
N ARG A 14 -34.98 20.14 -5.11
CA ARG A 14 -34.70 20.87 -6.35
C ARG A 14 -33.23 20.72 -6.76
N LEU A 15 -32.29 20.97 -5.86
CA LEU A 15 -30.85 20.82 -6.11
C LEU A 15 -30.48 19.38 -6.52
N GLN A 16 -31.15 18.37 -5.95
CA GLN A 16 -30.95 16.98 -6.36
C GLN A 16 -31.42 16.72 -7.80
N ARG A 17 -32.55 17.30 -8.22
CA ARG A 17 -33.02 17.22 -9.61
C ARG A 17 -32.07 17.93 -10.59
N GLU A 18 -31.39 18.98 -10.13
CA GLU A 18 -30.34 19.70 -10.87
C GLU A 18 -28.98 18.96 -10.88
N GLY A 19 -28.90 17.76 -10.28
CA GLY A 19 -27.72 16.89 -10.33
C GLY A 19 -26.87 16.88 -9.06
N PHE A 20 -27.19 17.66 -8.03
CA PHE A 20 -26.45 17.68 -6.75
C PHE A 20 -26.86 16.54 -5.79
N ILE A 21 -26.87 15.31 -6.28
CA ILE A 21 -27.52 14.15 -5.64
C ILE A 21 -26.72 13.59 -4.45
N ASN A 22 -25.40 13.39 -4.60
CA ASN A 22 -24.55 12.74 -3.59
C ASN A 22 -23.69 13.72 -2.76
N VAL A 23 -24.24 14.87 -2.39
CA VAL A 23 -23.49 15.99 -1.80
C VAL A 23 -23.54 15.97 -0.26
N GLY A 24 -22.37 16.05 0.40
CA GLY A 24 -22.23 16.06 1.88
C GLY A 24 -23.01 17.18 2.57
N TYR A 25 -23.50 16.98 3.80
CA TYR A 25 -24.28 18.00 4.52
C TYR A 25 -23.57 19.35 4.64
N ARG A 26 -22.23 19.37 4.72
CA ARG A 26 -21.44 20.61 4.74
C ARG A 26 -21.45 21.37 3.41
N ILE A 27 -21.42 20.65 2.29
CA ILE A 27 -21.48 21.23 0.96
C ILE A 27 -22.93 21.63 0.65
N MET A 28 -23.91 20.79 0.99
CA MET A 28 -25.32 21.12 0.88
C MET A 28 -25.69 22.35 1.71
N TRP A 29 -25.12 22.48 2.91
CA TRP A 29 -25.26 23.67 3.75
C TRP A 29 -24.73 24.93 3.06
N LYS A 30 -23.57 24.85 2.38
CA LYS A 30 -23.05 25.96 1.57
C LYS A 30 -23.96 26.28 0.40
N LEU A 31 -24.43 25.27 -0.35
CA LEU A 31 -25.36 25.48 -1.48
C LEU A 31 -26.62 26.22 -1.03
N LEU A 32 -27.22 25.80 0.09
CA LEU A 32 -28.42 26.43 0.64
C LEU A 32 -28.17 27.88 1.06
N ASN A 33 -27.16 28.13 1.90
CA ASN A 33 -26.95 29.46 2.48
C ASN A 33 -26.31 30.46 1.50
N VAL A 34 -25.43 30.00 0.60
CA VAL A 34 -24.63 30.87 -0.28
C VAL A 34 -25.24 31.00 -1.67
N HIS A 35 -25.74 29.89 -2.25
CA HIS A 35 -26.22 29.89 -3.64
C HIS A 35 -27.73 30.00 -3.75
N CYS A 36 -28.49 29.41 -2.82
CA CYS A 36 -29.95 29.47 -2.83
C CYS A 36 -30.54 30.55 -1.92
N GLY A 37 -29.71 31.21 -1.10
CA GLY A 37 -30.17 32.23 -0.14
C GLY A 37 -31.10 31.71 0.95
N VAL A 38 -31.11 30.40 1.22
CA VAL A 38 -31.96 29.75 2.23
C VAL A 38 -31.14 29.55 3.51
N PRO A 39 -31.38 30.34 4.57
CA PRO A 39 -30.60 30.27 5.81
C PRO A 39 -30.93 28.98 6.57
N ALA A 40 -29.93 28.12 6.73
CA ALA A 40 -30.07 26.84 7.42
C ALA A 40 -28.86 26.53 8.29
N SER A 41 -29.04 25.93 9.46
CA SER A 41 -27.93 25.43 10.27
C SER A 41 -27.39 24.10 9.71
N GLN A 42 -26.11 23.80 9.92
CA GLN A 42 -25.54 22.50 9.52
C GLN A 42 -26.28 21.30 10.14
N ARG A 43 -26.78 21.46 11.38
CA ARG A 43 -27.57 20.43 12.07
C ARG A 43 -28.91 20.20 11.36
N THR A 44 -29.57 21.27 10.96
CA THR A 44 -30.85 21.23 10.23
C THR A 44 -30.68 20.56 8.86
N VAL A 45 -29.64 20.92 8.11
CA VAL A 45 -29.33 20.30 6.80
C VAL A 45 -28.99 18.82 6.95
N ARG A 46 -28.26 18.45 8.01
CA ARG A 46 -27.96 17.05 8.31
C ARG A 46 -29.24 16.25 8.58
N LEU A 47 -30.16 16.76 9.40
CA LEU A 47 -31.45 16.12 9.63
C LEU A 47 -32.25 16.01 8.34
N ALA A 48 -32.35 17.10 7.57
CA ALA A 48 -33.08 17.12 6.30
C ALA A 48 -32.56 16.07 5.30
N LEU A 49 -31.24 15.95 5.12
CA LEU A 49 -30.65 14.92 4.27
C LEU A 49 -30.89 13.50 4.79
N GLN A 50 -30.87 13.31 6.12
CA GLN A 50 -31.14 12.03 6.75
C GLN A 50 -32.63 11.64 6.62
N THR A 51 -33.54 12.60 6.53
CA THR A 51 -34.97 12.38 6.25
C THR A 51 -35.22 12.11 4.76
N LEU A 52 -34.60 12.86 3.85
CA LEU A 52 -34.88 12.79 2.41
C LEU A 52 -34.15 11.65 1.70
N THR A 53 -32.88 11.43 2.04
CA THR A 53 -32.00 10.46 1.36
C THR A 53 -31.16 9.67 2.35
N PRO A 54 -31.80 8.94 3.29
CA PRO A 54 -31.10 8.16 4.31
C PRO A 54 -30.12 7.14 3.69
N GLU A 55 -30.45 6.56 2.55
CA GLU A 55 -29.60 5.62 1.81
C GLU A 55 -28.27 6.24 1.36
N LEU A 56 -28.28 7.49 0.88
CA LEU A 56 -27.06 8.20 0.45
C LEU A 56 -26.22 8.65 1.65
N VAL A 57 -26.87 9.06 2.75
CA VAL A 57 -26.19 9.40 4.01
C VAL A 57 -25.55 8.14 4.62
N ASN A 58 -26.27 7.02 4.65
CA ASN A 58 -25.77 5.73 5.15
C ASN A 58 -24.70 5.14 4.24
N ALA A 59 -24.79 5.30 2.91
CA ALA A 59 -23.72 4.94 1.99
C ALA A 59 -22.41 5.70 2.29
N ARG A 60 -22.50 6.97 2.69
CA ARG A 60 -21.34 7.78 3.11
C ARG A 60 -20.83 7.43 4.51
N ALA A 61 -21.72 7.11 5.44
CA ALA A 61 -21.34 6.59 6.76
C ALA A 61 -20.63 5.23 6.65
N ARG A 62 -21.09 4.35 5.74
CA ARG A 62 -20.43 3.07 5.41
C ARG A 62 -19.05 3.23 4.76
N ARG A 63 -18.74 4.42 4.22
CA ARG A 63 -17.41 4.79 3.71
C ARG A 63 -16.51 5.43 4.78
N ILE A 64 -16.88 5.41 6.06
CA ILE A 64 -15.91 5.66 7.13
C ILE A 64 -14.84 4.58 7.00
N LEU A 65 -13.61 5.01 6.73
CA LEU A 65 -12.43 4.16 6.69
C LEU A 65 -12.27 3.51 8.07
N HIS A 66 -12.83 2.31 8.25
CA HIS A 66 -12.55 1.47 9.40
C HIS A 66 -11.07 1.11 9.35
N ARG A 67 -10.26 1.80 10.16
CA ARG A 67 -8.85 1.47 10.32
C ARG A 67 -8.77 0.09 10.96
N ARG A 68 -8.35 -0.90 10.17
CA ARG A 68 -8.13 -2.27 10.65
C ARG A 68 -6.95 -2.27 11.62
N VAL A 69 -7.10 -2.97 12.73
CA VAL A 69 -5.98 -3.24 13.65
C VAL A 69 -5.12 -4.29 12.96
N TYR A 70 -3.85 -3.94 12.70
CA TYR A 70 -2.89 -4.84 12.07
C TYR A 70 -2.03 -5.47 13.17
N THR A 71 -2.18 -6.78 13.39
CA THR A 71 -1.44 -7.54 14.41
C THR A 71 -0.58 -8.62 13.76
N ASN A 72 0.71 -8.65 14.10
CA ASN A 72 1.63 -9.76 13.85
C ASN A 72 2.26 -10.15 15.20
N ARG A 73 2.54 -11.44 15.40
CA ARG A 73 3.11 -11.98 16.65
C ARG A 73 4.62 -11.76 16.79
N GLY A 74 5.29 -11.33 15.72
CA GLY A 74 6.72 -11.06 15.72
C GLY A 74 7.32 -11.01 14.31
N SER A 75 8.64 -11.03 14.21
CA SER A 75 9.33 -11.03 12.91
C SER A 75 9.08 -12.34 12.16
N ASN A 76 9.06 -12.28 10.82
CA ASN A 76 8.84 -13.44 9.94
C ASN A 76 7.46 -14.12 10.10
N ASP A 77 6.53 -13.52 10.86
CA ASP A 77 5.16 -14.02 11.01
C ASP A 77 4.35 -13.84 9.72
N LEU A 78 4.49 -12.68 9.08
CA LEU A 78 3.90 -12.39 7.78
C LEU A 78 4.79 -11.44 6.98
N ILE A 79 5.30 -11.92 5.85
CA ILE A 79 6.02 -11.10 4.86
C ILE A 79 5.05 -10.59 3.80
N HIS A 80 5.13 -9.31 3.49
CA HIS A 80 4.39 -8.66 2.41
C HIS A 80 5.30 -8.53 1.20
N ILE A 81 4.90 -9.10 0.06
CA ILE A 81 5.65 -9.08 -1.19
C ILE A 81 4.79 -8.35 -2.23
N ASP A 82 5.40 -7.45 -3.01
CA ASP A 82 4.68 -6.64 -3.99
C ASP A 82 5.58 -6.04 -5.09
N GLY A 83 4.96 -5.77 -6.23
CA GLY A 83 5.53 -5.01 -7.34
C GLY A 83 5.22 -3.52 -7.25
N TYR A 84 6.11 -2.68 -7.74
CA TYR A 84 5.93 -1.23 -7.80
C TYR A 84 6.18 -0.68 -9.21
N ASP A 85 5.10 -0.22 -9.85
CA ASP A 85 5.04 0.01 -11.29
C ASP A 85 5.24 1.48 -11.71
N LYS A 86 5.59 2.40 -10.80
CA LYS A 86 5.63 3.84 -11.17
C LYS A 86 6.75 4.22 -12.15
N LEU A 87 7.77 3.38 -12.31
CA LEU A 87 8.82 3.55 -13.33
C LEU A 87 8.67 2.59 -14.52
N LYS A 88 7.64 1.74 -14.51
CA LYS A 88 7.38 0.74 -15.56
C LYS A 88 7.17 1.35 -16.95
N PRO A 89 6.55 2.53 -17.11
CA PRO A 89 6.48 3.21 -18.42
C PRO A 89 7.85 3.56 -19.02
N TYR A 90 8.92 3.54 -18.23
CA TYR A 90 10.30 3.79 -18.65
C TYR A 90 11.12 2.50 -18.66
N GLY A 91 10.45 1.33 -18.66
CA GLY A 91 11.09 0.02 -18.72
C GLY A 91 11.72 -0.46 -17.41
N ILE A 92 11.47 0.20 -16.27
CA ILE A 92 12.06 -0.15 -14.98
C ILE A 92 10.94 -0.55 -14.01
N ALA A 93 10.91 -1.82 -13.65
CA ALA A 93 10.03 -2.35 -12.62
C ALA A 93 10.79 -2.49 -11.30
N ILE A 94 10.15 -2.12 -10.19
CA ILE A 94 10.68 -2.31 -8.84
C ILE A 94 9.87 -3.42 -8.17
N HIS A 95 10.54 -4.26 -7.42
CA HIS A 95 9.93 -5.32 -6.63
C HIS A 95 10.52 -5.30 -5.23
N GLY A 96 9.67 -5.51 -4.22
CA GLY A 96 10.12 -5.45 -2.83
C GLY A 96 9.36 -6.41 -1.93
N ALA A 97 9.95 -6.63 -0.77
CA ALA A 97 9.26 -7.25 0.33
C ALA A 97 9.65 -6.65 1.66
N ILE A 98 8.69 -6.65 2.56
CA ILE A 98 8.84 -6.11 3.90
C ILE A 98 8.25 -7.08 4.93
N ASP A 99 8.85 -7.10 6.11
CA ASP A 99 8.30 -7.81 7.24
C ASP A 99 7.12 -7.02 7.85
N GLY A 100 5.97 -7.67 8.03
CA GLY A 100 4.75 -6.97 8.46
C GLY A 100 4.76 -6.47 9.90
N PHE A 101 5.63 -7.05 10.74
CA PHE A 101 5.79 -6.70 12.15
C PHE A 101 6.75 -5.51 12.31
N SER A 102 8.01 -5.73 11.95
CA SER A 102 9.11 -4.78 12.10
C SER A 102 9.04 -3.65 11.08
N ARG A 103 8.44 -3.88 9.90
CA ARG A 103 8.48 -2.99 8.71
C ARG A 103 9.85 -2.86 8.07
N LYS A 104 10.79 -3.74 8.43
CA LYS A 104 12.09 -3.86 7.77
C LYS A 104 11.90 -4.30 6.32
N ILE A 105 12.61 -3.66 5.41
CA ILE A 105 12.72 -4.08 4.02
C ILE A 105 13.66 -5.29 3.95
N LEU A 106 13.13 -6.39 3.44
CA LEU A 106 13.86 -7.65 3.29
C LEU A 106 14.62 -7.65 1.97
N TRP A 107 13.96 -7.24 0.88
CA TRP A 107 14.61 -6.93 -0.39
C TRP A 107 13.91 -5.77 -1.09
N LEU A 108 14.69 -5.05 -1.91
CA LEU A 108 14.21 -4.02 -2.81
C LEU A 108 15.07 -4.06 -4.08
N LYS A 109 14.48 -4.51 -5.19
CA LYS A 109 15.22 -4.80 -6.43
C LYS A 109 14.54 -4.12 -7.62
N ALA A 110 15.34 -3.52 -8.50
CA ALA A 110 14.88 -3.00 -9.78
C ALA A 110 15.34 -3.89 -10.92
N GLY A 111 14.50 -4.03 -11.94
CA GLY A 111 14.78 -4.84 -13.12
C GLY A 111 13.91 -4.44 -14.32
N PRO A 112 14.07 -5.13 -15.46
CA PRO A 112 13.32 -4.83 -16.67
C PRO A 112 11.84 -5.22 -16.59
N SER A 113 11.50 -6.17 -15.71
CA SER A 113 10.13 -6.67 -15.51
C SER A 113 9.96 -7.19 -14.08
N ASN A 114 8.77 -6.97 -13.52
CA ASN A 114 8.28 -7.60 -12.30
C ASN A 114 7.17 -8.63 -12.58
N ASN A 115 6.85 -8.92 -13.84
CA ASN A 115 5.80 -9.86 -14.22
C ASN A 115 6.33 -11.29 -14.45
N ASN A 116 7.65 -11.51 -14.37
CA ASN A 116 8.23 -12.85 -14.55
C ASN A 116 8.34 -13.55 -13.19
N PRO A 117 7.60 -14.65 -12.96
CA PRO A 117 7.63 -15.38 -11.70
C PRO A 117 9.03 -15.84 -11.25
N GLN A 118 9.93 -16.11 -12.19
CA GLN A 118 11.28 -16.58 -11.89
C GLN A 118 12.12 -15.51 -11.17
N TYR A 119 11.94 -14.23 -11.49
CA TYR A 119 12.68 -13.16 -10.80
C TYR A 119 12.20 -13.01 -9.36
N ILE A 120 10.89 -13.04 -9.14
CA ILE A 120 10.28 -12.96 -7.81
C ILE A 120 10.72 -14.17 -6.97
N ALA A 121 10.64 -15.38 -7.53
CA ALA A 121 11.11 -16.60 -6.90
C ALA A 121 12.61 -16.52 -6.55
N ARG A 122 13.45 -16.00 -7.44
CA ARG A 122 14.88 -15.81 -7.17
C ARG A 122 15.12 -14.85 -6.00
N PHE A 123 14.38 -13.74 -5.92
CA PHE A 123 14.50 -12.81 -4.78
C PHE A 123 14.10 -13.50 -3.48
N TYR A 124 13.03 -14.29 -3.51
CA TYR A 124 12.57 -15.04 -2.36
C TYR A 124 13.58 -16.10 -1.90
N LEU A 125 14.08 -16.92 -2.82
CA LEU A 125 15.09 -17.94 -2.53
C LEU A 125 16.40 -17.34 -2.02
N ASN A 126 16.84 -16.21 -2.59
CA ASN A 126 18.01 -15.50 -2.07
C ASN A 126 17.78 -15.05 -0.63
N PHE A 127 16.61 -14.49 -0.32
CA PHE A 127 16.25 -14.10 1.05
C PHE A 127 16.30 -15.29 2.01
N VAL A 128 15.67 -16.42 1.66
CA VAL A 128 15.69 -17.64 2.49
C VAL A 128 17.11 -18.18 2.66
N LYS A 129 17.91 -18.19 1.58
CA LYS A 129 19.30 -18.66 1.59
C LYS A 129 20.21 -17.79 2.47
N GLU A 130 20.09 -16.48 2.36
CA GLU A 130 20.90 -15.49 3.10
C GLU A 130 20.54 -15.47 4.58
N THR A 131 19.25 -15.54 4.90
CA THR A 131 18.79 -15.45 6.30
C THR A 131 18.75 -16.79 7.01
N LYS A 132 18.78 -17.91 6.28
CA LYS A 132 18.56 -19.28 6.78
C LYS A 132 17.24 -19.43 7.53
N ARG A 133 16.26 -18.59 7.18
CA ARG A 133 14.96 -18.48 7.82
C ARG A 133 13.86 -18.56 6.77
N ILE A 134 12.86 -19.37 7.04
CA ILE A 134 11.63 -19.46 6.27
C ILE A 134 10.53 -18.70 7.04
N PRO A 135 9.80 -17.75 6.43
CA PRO A 135 8.68 -17.08 7.10
C PRO A 135 7.54 -18.04 7.38
N ARG A 136 6.68 -17.75 8.37
CA ARG A 136 5.46 -18.53 8.62
C ARG A 136 4.46 -18.37 7.49
N CYS A 137 4.29 -17.13 7.03
CA CYS A 137 3.36 -16.81 5.97
C CYS A 137 3.93 -15.74 5.04
N VAL A 138 3.64 -15.87 3.74
CA VAL A 138 3.81 -14.80 2.77
C VAL A 138 2.46 -14.28 2.31
N ARG A 139 2.33 -12.97 2.12
CA ARG A 139 1.18 -12.34 1.46
C ARG A 139 1.64 -11.81 0.12
N LEU A 140 0.95 -12.26 -0.91
CA LEU A 140 1.09 -11.83 -2.30
C LEU A 140 -0.30 -11.44 -2.80
N ASP A 141 -0.37 -10.58 -3.82
CA ASP A 141 -1.60 -10.36 -4.56
C ASP A 141 -1.91 -11.55 -5.48
N ASP A 142 -3.09 -11.52 -6.13
CA ASP A 142 -3.58 -12.63 -6.97
C ASP A 142 -2.98 -12.61 -8.39
N GLY A 143 -1.70 -12.24 -8.49
CA GLY A 143 -0.93 -12.20 -9.72
C GLY A 143 -0.35 -13.57 -10.09
N THR A 144 -0.31 -13.89 -11.39
CA THR A 144 0.32 -15.13 -11.88
C THR A 144 1.84 -15.12 -11.67
N GLU A 145 2.44 -13.94 -11.60
CA GLU A 145 3.84 -13.71 -11.25
C GLU A 145 4.23 -14.26 -9.88
N ASN A 146 3.26 -14.44 -8.98
CA ASN A 146 3.50 -14.85 -7.59
C ASN A 146 3.32 -16.35 -7.35
N GLY A 147 2.91 -17.10 -8.38
CA GLY A 147 2.64 -18.55 -8.28
C GLY A 147 3.82 -19.36 -7.77
N ILE A 148 5.03 -19.12 -8.29
CA ILE A 148 6.22 -19.89 -7.88
C ILE A 148 6.57 -19.63 -6.40
N VAL A 149 6.47 -18.39 -5.92
CA VAL A 149 6.75 -18.07 -4.50
C VAL A 149 5.75 -18.77 -3.59
N ARG A 150 4.47 -18.79 -3.97
CA ARG A 150 3.43 -19.52 -3.23
C ARG A 150 3.75 -21.00 -3.13
N ASP A 151 4.14 -21.62 -4.24
CA ASP A 151 4.39 -23.05 -4.28
C ASP A 151 5.67 -23.40 -3.48
N LEU A 152 6.74 -22.61 -3.62
CA LEU A 152 7.96 -22.74 -2.80
C LEU A 152 7.67 -22.59 -1.30
N GLN A 153 6.92 -21.55 -0.92
CA GLN A 153 6.58 -21.31 0.48
C GLN A 153 5.73 -22.44 1.06
N THR A 154 4.80 -22.97 0.27
CA THR A 154 3.97 -24.10 0.68
C THR A 154 4.85 -25.34 0.90
N ALA A 155 5.76 -25.63 -0.03
CA ALA A 155 6.68 -26.75 0.10
C ALA A 155 7.59 -26.64 1.35
N PHE A 156 8.17 -25.45 1.58
CA PHE A 156 9.03 -25.20 2.75
C PHE A 156 8.29 -25.33 4.09
N VAL A 157 7.03 -24.90 4.17
CA VAL A 157 6.25 -25.01 5.41
C VAL A 157 5.83 -26.46 5.65
N LEU A 158 5.35 -27.16 4.62
CA LEU A 158 4.91 -28.55 4.73
C LEU A 158 6.05 -29.51 5.08
N SER A 159 7.29 -29.23 4.65
CA SER A 159 8.45 -30.08 4.96
C SER A 159 8.86 -30.04 6.43
N GLN A 160 8.46 -29.02 7.20
CA GLN A 160 8.89 -28.85 8.59
C GLN A 160 8.06 -29.65 9.59
N GLN A 161 6.97 -30.32 9.15
CA GLN A 161 6.02 -31.07 10.01
C GLN A 161 5.46 -30.28 11.21
N ASP A 162 5.63 -28.95 11.20
CA ASP A 162 5.26 -28.06 12.28
C ASP A 162 3.79 -27.64 12.09
N SER A 163 2.96 -27.80 13.12
CA SER A 163 1.56 -27.38 13.05
C SER A 163 1.49 -25.85 12.99
N THR A 164 1.27 -25.30 11.79
CA THR A 164 1.19 -23.85 11.62
C THR A 164 -0.23 -23.34 11.89
N ASP A 165 -0.38 -22.44 12.87
CA ASP A 165 -1.62 -21.69 13.14
C ASP A 165 -2.10 -20.82 11.96
N MET A 166 -1.26 -20.63 10.94
CA MET A 166 -1.48 -19.76 9.80
C MET A 166 -1.20 -20.52 8.51
N PRO A 167 -1.95 -20.26 7.44
CA PRO A 167 -1.62 -20.83 6.13
C PRO A 167 -0.24 -20.32 5.66
N PRO A 168 0.49 -21.11 4.85
CA PRO A 168 1.80 -20.71 4.32
C PRO A 168 1.73 -19.47 3.43
N PHE A 169 0.55 -19.21 2.85
CA PHE A 169 0.28 -18.08 1.99
C PHE A 169 -1.10 -17.49 2.26
N LEU A 170 -1.18 -16.16 2.26
CA LEU A 170 -2.42 -15.41 2.30
C LEU A 170 -2.66 -14.69 0.99
N ARG A 171 -3.69 -15.14 0.26
CA ARG A 171 -4.23 -14.39 -0.88
C ARG A 171 -4.94 -13.15 -0.38
N GLY A 172 -4.55 -11.97 -0.86
CA GLY A 172 -5.18 -10.71 -0.48
C GLY A 172 -5.44 -9.82 -1.69
N ARG A 173 -6.58 -9.12 -1.68
CA ARG A 173 -6.73 -7.90 -2.51
C ARG A 173 -5.65 -6.89 -2.09
N SER A 174 -5.20 -6.01 -2.98
CA SER A 174 -4.14 -5.00 -2.70
C SER A 174 -4.35 -4.25 -1.37
N ILE A 175 -5.62 -3.96 -1.04
CA ILE A 175 -6.10 -3.33 0.21
C ILE A 175 -5.66 -4.06 1.51
N GLY A 176 -5.25 -5.33 1.41
CA GLY A 176 -4.69 -6.14 2.50
C GLY A 176 -3.17 -6.04 2.66
N ASN A 177 -2.46 -5.50 1.65
CA ASN A 177 -1.01 -5.33 1.58
C ASN A 177 -0.56 -3.96 2.16
N GLN A 178 -1.27 -3.48 3.18
CA GLN A 178 -1.19 -2.09 3.66
C GLN A 178 0.20 -1.65 4.08
N ARG A 179 1.01 -2.60 4.59
CA ARG A 179 2.37 -2.33 5.03
C ARG A 179 3.22 -1.90 3.84
N ILE A 180 3.18 -2.65 2.74
CA ILE A 180 4.05 -2.40 1.60
C ILE A 180 3.51 -1.26 0.75
N GLU A 181 2.19 -1.11 0.65
CA GLU A 181 1.57 0.07 0.03
C GLU A 181 1.98 1.38 0.72
N ARG A 182 2.02 1.40 2.07
CA ARG A 182 2.49 2.57 2.81
C ARG A 182 3.98 2.83 2.57
N PHE A 183 4.77 1.77 2.54
CA PHE A 183 6.19 1.85 2.21
C PHE A 183 6.42 2.42 0.79
N TRP A 184 5.64 2.01 -0.20
CA TRP A 184 5.69 2.54 -1.56
C TRP A 184 5.45 4.04 -1.62
N GLY A 185 4.58 4.58 -0.77
CA GLY A 185 4.42 6.03 -0.63
C GLY A 185 5.71 6.76 -0.23
N SER A 186 6.51 6.15 0.66
CA SER A 186 7.78 6.72 1.12
C SER A 186 8.88 6.58 0.06
N LEU A 187 8.96 5.42 -0.59
CA LEU A 187 9.89 5.19 -1.69
C LEU A 187 9.62 6.15 -2.86
N ARG A 188 8.33 6.38 -3.17
CA ARG A 188 7.92 7.32 -4.19
C ARG A 188 8.48 8.71 -3.93
N GLN A 189 8.19 9.26 -2.76
CA GLN A 189 8.57 10.63 -2.40
C GLN A 189 10.09 10.82 -2.35
N THR A 190 10.83 9.79 -1.95
CA THR A 190 12.28 9.90 -1.72
C THR A 190 13.10 9.65 -2.99
N VAL A 191 12.74 8.63 -3.78
CA VAL A 191 13.56 8.18 -4.92
C VAL A 191 12.80 8.30 -6.23
N CYS A 192 11.60 7.71 -6.32
CA CYS A 192 10.98 7.54 -7.63
C CYS A 192 10.43 8.83 -8.22
N GLU A 193 10.01 9.82 -7.43
CA GLU A 193 9.45 11.06 -7.96
C GLU A 193 10.49 11.86 -8.77
N PHE A 194 11.75 11.86 -8.32
CA PHE A 194 12.87 12.44 -9.08
C PHE A 194 12.97 11.82 -10.47
N TRP A 195 13.12 10.49 -10.55
CA TRP A 195 13.25 9.77 -11.83
C TRP A 195 12.03 9.93 -12.72
N ARG A 196 10.83 9.96 -12.13
CA ARG A 196 9.60 10.17 -12.89
C ARG A 196 9.56 11.53 -13.55
N ASN A 197 10.03 12.58 -12.87
CA ASN A 197 10.10 13.92 -13.42
C ASN A 197 11.22 14.02 -14.46
N TYR A 198 12.40 13.49 -14.15
CA TYR A 198 13.53 13.44 -15.07
C TYR A 198 13.18 12.76 -16.41
N PHE A 199 12.59 11.56 -16.38
CA PHE A 199 12.18 10.89 -17.62
C PHE A 199 10.97 11.56 -18.31
N ARG A 200 10.15 12.31 -17.57
CA ARG A 200 9.07 13.11 -18.17
C ARG A 200 9.65 14.30 -18.94
N GLU A 201 10.69 14.93 -18.40
CA GLU A 201 11.40 16.02 -19.04
C GLU A 201 12.09 15.55 -20.32
N MET A 202 12.83 14.43 -20.28
CA MET A 202 13.43 13.81 -21.48
C MET A 202 12.37 13.50 -22.56
N ARG A 203 11.18 13.03 -22.15
CA ARG A 203 10.09 12.80 -23.09
C ARG A 203 9.58 14.12 -23.69
N SER A 204 9.49 15.18 -22.90
CA SER A 204 9.03 16.49 -23.38
C SER A 204 10.04 17.19 -24.29
N SER A 205 11.35 16.94 -24.13
CA SER A 205 12.40 17.44 -25.03
C SER A 205 12.58 16.61 -26.30
N GLY A 206 11.90 15.46 -26.40
CA GLY A 206 12.01 14.55 -27.55
C GLY A 206 13.20 13.59 -27.49
N GLU A 207 13.92 13.52 -26.37
CA GLU A 207 15.06 12.62 -26.15
C GLU A 207 14.66 11.18 -25.79
N LEU A 208 13.39 10.97 -25.41
CA LEU A 208 12.86 9.67 -25.00
C LEU A 208 11.50 9.41 -25.63
N ASP A 209 11.43 8.42 -26.52
CA ASP A 209 10.18 7.81 -26.94
C ASP A 209 9.94 6.51 -26.16
N GLN A 210 8.83 6.48 -25.40
CA GLN A 210 8.44 5.30 -24.61
C GLN A 210 7.98 4.12 -25.48
N LEU A 211 7.63 4.38 -26.74
CA LEU A 211 7.25 3.35 -27.71
C LEU A 211 8.46 2.80 -28.47
N ASN A 212 9.61 3.50 -28.41
CA ASN A 212 10.84 3.06 -29.04
C ASN A 212 11.59 2.06 -28.12
N PRO A 213 11.73 0.78 -28.53
CA PRO A 213 12.43 -0.21 -27.73
C PRO A 213 13.90 0.13 -27.48
N ILE A 214 14.56 0.83 -28.42
CA ILE A 214 15.97 1.21 -28.29
C ILE A 214 16.12 2.22 -27.16
N ASP A 215 15.28 3.26 -27.13
CA ASP A 215 15.33 4.29 -26.09
C ASP A 215 15.09 3.67 -24.70
N ILE A 216 14.12 2.76 -24.58
CA ILE A 216 13.88 2.03 -23.33
C ILE A 216 15.09 1.19 -22.90
N GLN A 217 15.81 0.57 -23.84
CA GLN A 217 17.05 -0.15 -23.51
C GLN A 217 18.17 0.80 -23.11
N CYS A 218 18.29 1.97 -23.75
CA CYS A 218 19.21 3.02 -23.34
C CYS A 218 18.91 3.50 -21.92
N ILE A 219 17.64 3.73 -21.57
CA ILE A 219 17.22 4.09 -20.22
C ILE A 219 17.67 3.02 -19.21
N ARG A 220 17.44 1.74 -19.54
CA ARG A 220 17.87 0.63 -18.68
C ARG A 220 19.39 0.56 -18.55
N LEU A 221 20.13 0.71 -19.64
CA LEU A 221 21.59 0.63 -19.62
C LEU A 221 22.19 1.75 -18.76
N CYS A 222 21.73 2.99 -18.97
CA CYS A 222 22.30 4.16 -18.32
C CYS A 222 21.82 4.34 -16.88
N PHE A 223 20.52 4.18 -16.62
CA PHE A 223 19.93 4.62 -15.35
C PHE A 223 19.56 3.47 -14.40
N LEU A 224 19.35 2.24 -14.90
CA LEU A 224 19.03 1.11 -14.01
C LEU A 224 20.14 0.83 -12.97
N PRO A 225 21.45 0.88 -13.30
CA PRO A 225 22.50 0.70 -12.30
C PRO A 225 22.45 1.77 -11.20
N VAL A 226 22.22 3.03 -11.58
CA VAL A 226 22.11 4.17 -10.65
C VAL A 226 20.88 4.01 -9.75
N ILE A 227 19.73 3.66 -10.33
CA ILE A 227 18.49 3.41 -9.58
C ILE A 227 18.69 2.24 -8.62
N LYS A 228 19.32 1.13 -9.03
CA LYS A 228 19.63 0.00 -8.15
C LYS A 228 20.48 0.42 -6.96
N TYR A 229 21.51 1.25 -7.19
CA TYR A 229 22.35 1.79 -6.13
C TYR A 229 21.54 2.67 -5.16
N GLN A 230 20.72 3.58 -5.67
CA GLN A 230 19.86 4.43 -4.82
C GLN A 230 18.84 3.63 -4.02
N LEU A 231 18.25 2.57 -4.59
CA LEU A 231 17.36 1.66 -3.86
C LEU A 231 18.10 0.91 -2.74
N MET A 232 19.34 0.51 -2.97
CA MET A 232 20.18 -0.10 -1.94
C MET A 232 20.45 0.87 -0.77
N VAL A 233 20.83 2.12 -1.07
CA VAL A 233 21.06 3.17 -0.06
C VAL A 233 19.76 3.51 0.69
N PHE A 234 18.65 3.58 -0.03
CA PHE A 234 17.35 3.79 0.58
C PHE A 234 16.96 2.63 1.51
N GLN A 235 17.20 1.39 1.09
CA GLN A 235 16.93 0.20 1.90
C GLN A 235 17.77 0.19 3.19
N SER A 236 19.07 0.47 3.10
CA SER A 236 19.94 0.50 4.29
C SER A 236 19.51 1.60 5.26
N THR A 237 19.21 2.79 4.76
CA THR A 237 18.74 3.94 5.56
C THR A 237 17.40 3.66 6.21
N TRP A 238 16.44 3.11 5.47
CA TRP A 238 15.13 2.74 6.00
C TRP A 238 15.24 1.71 7.11
N ASN A 239 16.07 0.69 6.93
CA ASN A 239 16.18 -0.41 7.90
C ASN A 239 16.78 0.00 9.25
N VAL A 240 17.50 1.11 9.32
CA VAL A 240 18.02 1.67 10.58
C VAL A 240 17.14 2.78 11.16
N HIS A 241 16.08 3.18 10.45
CA HIS A 241 15.14 4.19 10.96
C HIS A 241 14.38 3.67 12.19
N ARG A 242 14.11 4.57 13.14
CA ARG A 242 13.32 4.29 14.35
C ARG A 242 11.86 4.70 14.17
N ILE A 243 10.94 3.75 14.28
CA ILE A 243 9.51 4.03 14.32
C ILE A 243 9.06 4.37 15.74
N ARG A 244 8.20 5.40 15.86
CA ARG A 244 7.56 5.80 17.12
C ARG A 244 6.30 4.98 17.38
N ALA A 245 5.97 4.80 18.66
CA ALA A 245 4.72 4.17 19.07
C ALA A 245 3.53 4.99 18.56
N GLN A 246 2.47 4.33 18.11
CA GLN A 246 1.22 4.97 17.69
C GLN A 246 0.05 4.29 18.39
N ARG A 247 -1.04 5.02 18.68
CA ARG A 247 -2.22 4.50 19.41
C ARG A 247 -2.77 3.17 18.87
N ASN A 248 -2.62 2.91 17.57
CA ASN A 248 -3.15 1.72 16.89
C ASN A 248 -2.04 0.78 16.37
N TYR A 249 -0.77 1.05 16.68
CA TYR A 249 0.37 0.21 16.30
C TYR A 249 1.27 0.02 17.52
N GLN A 250 1.29 -1.20 18.04
CA GLN A 250 1.90 -1.52 19.33
C GLN A 250 3.44 -1.51 19.31
N VAL A 251 4.08 -1.57 18.14
CA VAL A 251 5.53 -1.76 18.03
C VAL A 251 6.24 -0.46 17.69
N SER A 252 7.23 -0.10 18.52
CA SER A 252 8.14 1.02 18.33
C SER A 252 9.58 0.55 18.50
N GLY A 253 10.53 1.14 17.78
CA GLY A 253 11.92 0.68 17.80
C GLY A 253 12.62 0.87 16.46
N ILE A 254 13.89 0.49 16.42
CA ILE A 254 14.68 0.47 15.19
C ILE A 254 14.26 -0.75 14.37
N LEU A 255 13.95 -0.56 13.09
CA LEU A 255 13.41 -1.58 12.19
C LEU A 255 14.26 -2.86 12.16
N SER A 256 15.58 -2.71 12.02
CA SER A 256 16.49 -3.84 12.02
C SER A 256 16.52 -4.59 13.37
N VAL A 257 16.45 -3.88 14.50
CA VAL A 257 16.47 -4.49 15.83
C VAL A 257 15.15 -5.22 16.08
N LEU A 258 14.02 -4.62 15.72
CA LEU A 258 12.70 -5.27 15.77
C LEU A 258 12.66 -6.57 14.98
N TYR A 259 13.37 -6.63 13.84
CA TYR A 259 13.40 -7.83 13.00
C TYR A 259 14.36 -8.91 13.51
N HIS A 260 15.58 -8.55 13.93
CA HIS A 260 16.58 -9.56 14.31
C HIS A 260 16.52 -9.95 15.80
N GLN A 261 15.98 -9.07 16.65
CA GLN A 261 15.89 -9.25 18.10
C GLN A 261 14.49 -8.84 18.61
N PRO A 262 13.41 -9.44 18.09
CA PRO A 262 12.04 -9.14 18.54
C PRO A 262 11.84 -9.38 20.05
N GLN A 263 12.65 -10.27 20.66
CA GLN A 263 12.56 -10.66 22.07
C GLN A 263 12.81 -9.48 23.02
N VAL A 264 13.66 -8.53 22.62
CA VAL A 264 13.92 -7.30 23.38
C VAL A 264 12.64 -6.46 23.57
N TYR A 265 11.64 -6.67 22.71
CA TYR A 265 10.36 -5.96 22.73
C TYR A 265 9.20 -6.85 23.18
N GLY A 266 9.47 -8.06 23.71
CA GLY A 266 8.44 -9.02 24.13
C GLY A 266 7.75 -9.76 22.98
N TYR A 267 8.39 -9.85 21.82
CA TYR A 267 7.91 -10.60 20.65
C TYR A 267 8.89 -11.71 20.25
N GLU A 268 8.48 -12.58 19.34
CA GLU A 268 9.29 -13.75 18.95
C GLU A 268 9.76 -13.68 17.50
N ASP A 269 10.87 -14.35 17.19
CA ASP A 269 11.20 -14.66 15.79
C ASP A 269 10.40 -15.88 15.39
N ARG A 270 9.44 -15.68 14.49
CA ARG A 270 8.48 -16.71 14.10
C ARG A 270 9.03 -17.62 13.00
N SER A 271 10.21 -17.36 12.45
CA SER A 271 10.72 -18.11 11.30
C SER A 271 10.87 -19.60 11.59
N LEU A 272 10.61 -20.42 10.57
CA LEU A 272 11.00 -21.82 10.50
C LEU A 272 12.48 -21.94 10.11
N PRO A 273 13.23 -22.91 10.69
CA PRO A 273 14.61 -23.14 10.30
C PRO A 273 14.69 -23.70 8.87
N LEU A 274 15.70 -23.29 8.11
CA LEU A 274 16.03 -23.97 6.86
C LEU A 274 16.87 -25.21 7.19
N SER A 275 16.28 -26.40 7.03
CA SER A 275 16.93 -27.72 7.19
C SER A 275 18.04 -27.94 6.17
#